data_AF-A0A9W8M7Y5-F1
#
_entry.id   AF-A0A9W8M7Y5-F1
#
_cell.length_a   1.000
_cell.length_b   1.000
_cell.length_c   1.000
_cell.angle_alpha   90.00
_cell.angle_beta   90.00
_cell.angle_gamma   90.00
#
_symmetry.space_group_name_H-M   'P 1'
#
loop_
_entity.id
_entity.type
_entity.pdbx_description
1 polymer ?
#
loop_
_entity_poly.entity_id
_entity_poly.type
_entity_poly.pdbx_seq_one_letter_code
_entity_poly.pdbx_strand_id
1 'polypeptide(L)'
;MLSTLATNYQLLVELPAAQKFCALIGLPRLVPYWPALLAFAGLFQLLRLSSNTLSSLVFGEKFDSLTARQKYDWGVRVVSQVHAIVVVLLAIPIFFKQELIDDKLFGFDSYAAWVYTLRPSLQYYGASFIMFEASTIFLNMNWWMDKLGMTGSRLQLYNACTLLFLYLTVRLIFGVYMSYHLFADLDANGSSMPIALRYFYRIANYSIILLSYYWFYLMIAAVRKRFSPSKTSKAVKTE
;
A
#
# COMPACT_ATOMS: atom_id res chain seq x y z
N MET A 1 -32.04 -1.37 6.94
CA MET A 1 -31.03 -0.62 6.17
C MET A 1 -30.00 -1.55 5.55
N LEU A 2 -29.30 -2.39 6.33
CA LEU A 2 -28.35 -3.39 5.80
C LEU A 2 -28.99 -4.46 4.90
N SER A 3 -30.19 -4.93 5.25
CA SER A 3 -30.96 -5.88 4.43
C SER A 3 -31.32 -5.32 3.05
N THR A 4 -31.81 -4.09 3.01
CA THR A 4 -32.16 -3.37 1.76
C THR A 4 -30.94 -3.15 0.86
N LEU A 5 -29.79 -2.81 1.45
CA LEU A 5 -28.54 -2.64 0.70
C LEU A 5 -28.07 -3.96 0.08
N ALA A 6 -28.15 -5.07 0.83
CA ALA A 6 -27.80 -6.40 0.33
C ALA A 6 -28.72 -6.82 -0.83
N THR A 7 -30.04 -6.57 -0.72
CA THR A 7 -30.99 -6.84 -1.80
C THR A 7 -30.67 -6.01 -3.05
N ASN A 8 -30.41 -4.71 -2.89
CA ASN A 8 -30.06 -3.83 -4.01
C ASN A 8 -28.73 -4.25 -4.68
N TYR A 9 -27.75 -4.72 -3.90
CA TYR A 9 -26.50 -5.24 -4.44
C TYR A 9 -26.74 -6.50 -5.28
N GLN A 10 -27.56 -7.43 -4.80
CA GLN A 10 -27.89 -8.65 -5.55
C GLN A 10 -28.63 -8.34 -6.86
N LEU A 11 -29.55 -7.38 -6.86
CA LEU A 11 -30.21 -6.92 -8.09
C LEU A 11 -29.22 -6.42 -9.14
N LEU A 12 -28.13 -5.75 -8.72
CA LEU A 12 -27.07 -5.32 -9.64
C LEU A 12 -26.26 -6.51 -10.17
N VAL A 13 -25.94 -7.48 -9.32
CA VAL A 13 -25.21 -8.71 -9.72
C VAL A 13 -26.02 -9.53 -10.73
N GLU A 14 -27.34 -9.58 -10.56
CA GLU A 14 -28.26 -10.36 -11.41
C GLU A 14 -28.63 -9.68 -12.73
N LEU A 15 -28.13 -8.48 -13.01
CA LEU A 15 -28.41 -7.77 -14.27
C LEU A 15 -28.01 -8.62 -15.49
N PRO A 16 -28.96 -8.97 -16.37
CA PRO A 16 -28.68 -9.84 -17.53
C PRO A 16 -27.63 -9.25 -18.48
N ALA A 17 -27.61 -7.92 -18.61
CA ALA A 17 -26.62 -7.21 -19.41
C ALA A 17 -25.19 -7.35 -18.85
N ALA A 18 -25.04 -7.26 -17.51
CA ALA A 18 -23.74 -7.40 -16.85
C ALA A 18 -23.21 -8.82 -16.97
N GLN A 19 -24.07 -9.83 -16.79
CA GLN A 19 -23.69 -11.24 -16.97
C GLN A 19 -23.23 -11.54 -18.40
N LYS A 20 -23.99 -11.07 -19.40
CA LYS A 20 -23.61 -11.20 -20.82
C LYS A 20 -22.29 -10.52 -21.14
N PHE A 21 -22.08 -9.31 -20.61
CA PHE A 21 -20.82 -8.57 -20.80
C PHE A 21 -19.64 -9.30 -20.17
N CYS A 22 -19.75 -9.75 -18.92
CA CYS A 22 -18.71 -10.51 -18.23
C CYS A 22 -18.39 -11.83 -18.93
N ALA A 23 -19.40 -12.51 -19.50
CA ALA A 23 -19.19 -13.71 -20.31
C ALA A 23 -18.47 -13.39 -21.64
N LEU A 24 -18.82 -12.28 -22.30
CA LEU A 24 -18.22 -11.85 -23.57
C LEU A 24 -16.73 -11.51 -23.42
N ILE A 25 -16.34 -10.87 -22.32
CA ILE A 25 -14.94 -10.56 -22.01
C ILE A 25 -14.17 -11.75 -21.40
N GLY A 26 -14.80 -12.93 -21.29
CA GLY A 26 -14.17 -14.14 -20.75
C GLY A 26 -13.93 -14.11 -19.23
N LEU A 27 -14.62 -13.25 -18.49
CA LEU A 27 -14.47 -13.08 -17.02
C LEU A 27 -15.78 -13.38 -16.27
N PRO A 28 -16.32 -14.62 -16.34
CA PRO A 28 -17.58 -14.97 -15.69
C PRO A 28 -17.51 -14.87 -14.16
N ARG A 29 -16.32 -14.98 -13.56
CA ARG A 29 -16.12 -14.81 -12.10
C ARG A 29 -16.18 -13.37 -11.62
N LEU A 30 -16.21 -12.39 -12.54
CA LEU A 30 -16.30 -10.97 -12.21
C LEU A 30 -17.73 -10.52 -11.89
N VAL A 31 -18.73 -11.28 -12.32
CA VAL A 31 -20.16 -10.99 -12.13
C VAL A 31 -20.53 -10.65 -10.67
N PRO A 32 -20.12 -11.41 -9.63
CA PRO A 32 -20.46 -11.05 -8.25
C PRO A 32 -19.72 -9.82 -7.71
N TYR A 33 -18.66 -9.35 -8.40
CA TYR A 33 -17.75 -8.32 -7.89
C TYR A 33 -17.74 -7.02 -8.71
N TRP A 34 -18.35 -6.99 -9.90
CA TRP A 34 -18.35 -5.79 -10.75
C TRP A 34 -18.98 -4.56 -10.09
N PRO A 35 -20.08 -4.64 -9.30
CA PRO A 35 -20.65 -3.45 -8.67
C PRO A 35 -19.72 -2.91 -7.60
N ALA A 36 -19.12 -3.78 -6.79
CA ALA A 36 -18.13 -3.40 -5.81
C ALA A 36 -16.90 -2.76 -6.47
N LEU A 37 -16.41 -3.31 -7.57
CA LEU A 37 -15.27 -2.77 -8.31
C LEU A 37 -15.54 -1.34 -8.80
N LEU A 38 -16.70 -1.08 -9.40
CA LEU A 38 -17.08 0.26 -9.84
C LEU A 38 -17.32 1.22 -8.68
N ALA A 39 -17.91 0.74 -7.58
CA ALA A 39 -18.10 1.54 -6.38
C ALA A 39 -16.75 1.96 -5.77
N PHE A 40 -15.78 1.05 -5.68
CA PHE A 40 -14.43 1.38 -5.22
C PHE A 40 -13.68 2.31 -6.19
N ALA A 41 -13.79 2.08 -7.50
CA ALA A 41 -13.21 2.98 -8.50
C ALA A 41 -13.80 4.40 -8.41
N GLY A 42 -15.13 4.50 -8.25
CA GLY A 42 -15.83 5.76 -8.01
C GLY A 42 -15.40 6.42 -6.71
N LEU A 43 -15.32 5.68 -5.61
CA LEU A 43 -14.87 6.17 -4.31
C LEU A 43 -13.45 6.76 -4.38
N PHE A 44 -12.50 6.03 -4.97
CA PHE A 44 -11.12 6.53 -5.11
C PHE A 44 -11.04 7.74 -6.03
N GLN A 45 -11.85 7.77 -7.10
CA GLN A 45 -11.91 8.92 -8.00
C GLN A 45 -12.51 10.15 -7.30
N LEU A 46 -13.57 9.96 -6.50
CA LEU A 46 -14.18 11.03 -5.71
C LEU A 46 -13.18 11.56 -4.67
N LEU A 47 -12.48 10.68 -3.96
CA LEU A 47 -11.46 11.05 -2.99
C LEU A 47 -10.34 11.89 -3.63
N ARG A 48 -9.91 11.52 -4.84
CA ARG A 48 -8.93 12.28 -5.64
C ARG A 48 -9.46 13.64 -6.09
N LEU A 49 -10.73 13.74 -6.45
CA LEU A 49 -11.32 15.02 -6.88
C LEU A 49 -11.52 15.95 -5.67
N SER A 50 -12.02 15.41 -4.56
CA SER A 50 -12.19 16.16 -3.31
C SER A 50 -10.87 16.55 -2.66
N SER A 51 -9.77 15.84 -2.95
CA SER A 51 -8.47 16.17 -2.34
C SER A 51 -8.00 17.57 -2.73
N ASN A 52 -8.29 18.03 -3.96
CA ASN A 52 -7.84 19.35 -4.41
C ASN A 52 -8.59 20.48 -3.70
N THR A 53 -9.91 20.34 -3.55
CA THR A 53 -10.73 21.34 -2.84
C THR A 53 -10.38 21.37 -1.36
N LEU A 54 -10.23 20.20 -0.72
CA LEU A 54 -9.83 20.11 0.67
C LEU A 54 -8.42 20.64 0.91
N SER A 55 -7.47 20.35 0.01
CA SER A 55 -6.08 20.82 0.14
C SER A 55 -5.95 22.31 -0.08
N SER A 56 -6.72 22.90 -1.01
CA SER A 56 -6.80 24.36 -1.17
C SER A 56 -7.40 25.01 0.09
N LEU A 57 -8.43 24.40 0.70
CA LEU A 57 -9.00 24.90 1.95
C LEU A 57 -8.01 24.85 3.14
N VAL A 58 -7.24 23.76 3.26
CA VAL A 58 -6.34 23.54 4.42
C VAL A 58 -4.99 24.25 4.27
N PHE A 59 -4.42 24.25 3.06
CA PHE A 59 -3.06 24.75 2.82
C PHE A 59 -3.02 26.07 2.04
N GLY A 60 -4.17 26.55 1.54
CA GLY A 60 -4.32 27.83 0.88
C GLY A 60 -3.33 28.05 -0.27
N GLU A 61 -2.71 29.24 -0.27
CA GLU A 61 -1.78 29.69 -1.30
C GLU A 61 -0.60 28.73 -1.54
N LYS A 62 -0.15 27.98 -0.52
CA LYS A 62 0.96 27.02 -0.67
C LYS A 62 0.58 25.85 -1.57
N PHE A 63 -0.69 25.41 -1.53
CA PHE A 63 -1.18 24.39 -2.44
C PHE A 63 -1.58 25.00 -3.78
N ASP A 64 -2.18 26.19 -3.78
CA ASP A 64 -2.69 26.81 -5.00
C ASP A 64 -1.59 27.26 -5.96
N SER A 65 -0.39 27.58 -5.44
CA SER A 65 0.82 27.85 -6.23
C SER A 65 1.44 26.62 -6.91
N LEU A 66 0.99 25.40 -6.59
CA LEU A 66 1.49 24.19 -7.23
C LEU A 66 1.05 24.08 -8.70
N THR A 67 1.90 23.47 -9.53
CA THR A 67 1.55 23.22 -10.94
C THR A 67 0.43 22.19 -11.07
N ALA A 68 -0.29 22.17 -12.20
CA ALA A 68 -1.37 21.20 -12.44
C ALA A 68 -0.91 19.74 -12.24
N ARG A 69 0.31 19.41 -12.69
CA ARG A 69 0.91 18.09 -12.47
C ARG A 69 1.17 17.80 -10.99
N GLN A 70 1.69 18.78 -10.25
CA GLN A 70 1.93 18.62 -8.81
C GLN A 70 0.63 18.46 -8.03
N LYS A 71 -0.44 19.18 -8.39
CA LYS A 71 -1.77 19.02 -7.81
C LYS A 71 -2.35 17.63 -8.10
N TYR A 72 -2.14 17.11 -9.32
CA TYR A 72 -2.51 15.73 -9.65
C TYR A 72 -1.74 14.71 -8.80
N ASP A 73 -0.41 14.82 -8.75
CA ASP A 73 0.47 13.95 -7.95
C ASP A 73 0.16 14.03 -6.46
N TRP A 74 -0.29 15.20 -5.99
CA TRP A 74 -0.75 15.42 -4.62
C TRP A 74 -2.02 14.63 -4.34
N GLY A 75 -3.05 14.74 -5.20
CA GLY A 75 -4.30 14.01 -5.04
C GLY A 75 -4.11 12.50 -5.08
N VAL A 76 -3.24 12.00 -5.95
CA VAL A 76 -2.85 10.57 -5.97
C VAL A 76 -2.25 10.13 -4.63
N ARG A 77 -1.42 10.98 -4.01
CA ARG A 77 -0.85 10.70 -2.68
C ARG A 77 -1.88 10.75 -1.57
N VAL A 78 -2.90 11.59 -1.67
CA VAL A 78 -4.00 11.61 -0.69
C VAL A 78 -4.77 10.29 -0.75
N VAL A 79 -5.08 9.81 -1.94
CA VAL A 79 -5.72 8.49 -2.14
C VAL A 79 -4.83 7.37 -1.59
N SER A 80 -3.55 7.36 -1.94
CA SER A 80 -2.58 6.38 -1.44
C SER A 80 -2.44 6.41 0.09
N GLN A 81 -2.48 7.61 0.70
CA GLN A 81 -2.40 7.79 2.14
C GLN A 81 -3.60 7.17 2.86
N VAL A 82 -4.81 7.46 2.38
CA VAL A 82 -6.04 6.87 2.94
C VAL A 82 -6.03 5.36 2.78
N HIS A 83 -5.65 4.87 1.59
CA HIS A 83 -5.52 3.45 1.33
C HIS A 83 -4.54 2.78 2.30
N ALA A 84 -3.31 3.31 2.42
CA ALA A 84 -2.28 2.76 3.28
C ALA A 84 -2.73 2.67 4.75
N ILE A 85 -3.38 3.71 5.27
CA ILE A 85 -3.92 3.70 6.64
C ILE A 85 -4.97 2.60 6.79
N VAL A 86 -5.93 2.54 5.88
CA VAL A 86 -7.03 1.56 5.94
C VAL A 86 -6.50 0.13 5.85
N VAL A 87 -5.66 -0.19 4.87
CA VAL A 87 -5.20 -1.57 4.68
C VAL A 87 -4.26 -2.04 5.79
N VAL A 88 -3.43 -1.16 6.35
CA VAL A 88 -2.58 -1.50 7.51
C VAL A 88 -3.45 -1.82 8.72
N LEU A 89 -4.47 -1.00 9.01
CA LEU A 89 -5.39 -1.26 10.13
C LEU A 89 -6.19 -2.55 9.92
N LEU A 90 -6.67 -2.79 8.70
CA LEU A 90 -7.42 -3.99 8.36
C LEU A 90 -6.56 -5.26 8.37
N ALA A 91 -5.25 -5.16 8.14
CA ALA A 91 -4.33 -6.29 8.16
C ALA A 91 -3.99 -6.78 9.57
N ILE A 92 -4.00 -5.90 10.58
CA ILE A 92 -3.60 -6.25 11.96
C ILE A 92 -4.43 -7.43 12.53
N PRO A 93 -5.77 -7.44 12.47
CA PRO A 93 -6.57 -8.55 13.00
C PRO A 93 -6.26 -9.92 12.37
N ILE A 94 -5.73 -9.95 11.14
CA ILE A 94 -5.48 -11.17 10.38
C ILE A 94 -4.38 -12.01 11.05
N PHE A 95 -3.38 -11.36 11.66
CA PHE A 95 -2.31 -12.04 12.38
C PHE A 95 -2.76 -12.79 13.63
N PHE A 96 -3.97 -12.50 14.13
CA PHE A 96 -4.51 -13.11 15.35
C PHE A 96 -5.58 -14.18 15.05
N LYS A 97 -5.80 -14.51 13.78
CA LYS A 97 -6.75 -15.55 13.37
C LYS A 97 -6.11 -16.92 13.53
N GLN A 98 -6.63 -17.73 14.46
CA GLN A 98 -6.08 -19.06 14.77
C GLN A 98 -6.04 -19.95 13.53
N GLU A 99 -7.09 -19.95 12.71
CA GLU A 99 -7.16 -20.69 11.44
C GLU A 99 -5.99 -20.40 10.49
N LEU A 100 -5.47 -19.16 10.51
CA LEU A 100 -4.34 -18.74 9.69
C LEU A 100 -2.98 -18.93 10.36
N ILE A 101 -2.95 -19.01 11.70
CA ILE A 101 -1.75 -19.29 12.48
C ILE A 101 -1.43 -20.79 12.38
N ASP A 102 -2.46 -21.62 12.51
CA ASP A 102 -2.40 -23.08 12.45
C ASP A 102 -2.02 -23.56 11.04
N ASP A 103 -2.60 -22.95 10.00
CA ASP A 103 -2.22 -23.18 8.61
C ASP A 103 -1.97 -21.86 7.86
N LYS A 104 -0.70 -21.47 7.81
CA LYS A 104 -0.27 -20.22 7.16
C LYS A 104 -0.35 -20.27 5.63
N LEU A 105 -0.34 -21.46 5.03
CA LEU A 105 -0.31 -21.63 3.58
C LEU A 105 -1.71 -21.76 2.98
N PHE A 106 -2.56 -22.60 3.55
CA PHE A 106 -3.89 -22.93 3.02
C PHE A 106 -5.03 -22.55 3.95
N GLY A 107 -4.72 -22.05 5.16
CA GLY A 107 -5.72 -21.48 6.06
C GLY A 107 -6.55 -20.43 5.35
N PHE A 108 -7.85 -20.48 5.62
CA PHE A 108 -8.83 -19.59 5.03
C PHE A 108 -9.66 -18.94 6.12
N ASP A 109 -9.60 -17.61 6.18
CA ASP A 109 -10.51 -16.79 6.98
C ASP A 109 -11.26 -15.84 6.05
N SER A 110 -12.58 -15.73 6.25
CA SER A 110 -13.44 -14.92 5.38
C SER A 110 -13.14 -13.42 5.46
N TYR A 111 -12.68 -12.93 6.61
CA TYR A 111 -12.30 -11.53 6.78
C TYR A 111 -10.99 -11.24 6.03
N ALA A 112 -9.99 -12.10 6.16
CA ALA A 112 -8.75 -12.03 5.39
C ALA A 112 -9.00 -12.02 3.87
N ALA A 113 -9.87 -12.92 3.38
CA ALA A 113 -10.28 -12.95 1.98
C ALA A 113 -10.93 -11.62 1.53
N TRP A 114 -11.74 -11.01 2.39
CA TRP A 114 -12.40 -9.73 2.11
C TRP A 114 -11.41 -8.55 2.06
N VAL A 115 -10.40 -8.52 2.92
CA VAL A 115 -9.44 -7.39 3.01
C VAL A 115 -8.58 -7.24 1.75
N TYR A 116 -8.12 -8.33 1.14
CA TYR A 116 -7.18 -8.25 0.02
C TYR A 116 -7.49 -9.16 -1.16
N THR A 117 -8.70 -9.74 -1.20
CA THR A 117 -9.21 -10.53 -2.34
C THR A 117 -8.27 -11.66 -2.76
N LEU A 118 -7.53 -12.24 -1.82
CA LEU A 118 -6.66 -13.38 -2.10
C LEU A 118 -7.51 -14.66 -2.17
N ARG A 119 -7.12 -15.55 -3.08
CA ARG A 119 -7.53 -16.96 -3.08
C ARG A 119 -7.31 -17.59 -1.69
N PRO A 120 -7.85 -18.79 -1.42
CA PRO A 120 -7.65 -19.51 -0.15
C PRO A 120 -6.21 -20.02 0.05
N SER A 121 -5.20 -19.26 -0.37
CA SER A 121 -3.80 -19.60 -0.23
C SER A 121 -2.99 -18.35 0.09
N LEU A 122 -2.05 -18.47 1.00
CA LEU A 122 -1.13 -17.42 1.46
C LEU A 122 -1.82 -16.22 2.11
N GLN A 123 -2.98 -16.41 2.75
CA GLN A 123 -3.66 -15.32 3.43
C GLN A 123 -2.78 -14.74 4.55
N TYR A 124 -2.23 -15.58 5.43
CA TYR A 124 -1.35 -15.14 6.51
C TYR A 124 -0.13 -14.34 5.99
N TYR A 125 0.54 -14.87 4.98
CA TYR A 125 1.69 -14.20 4.36
C TYR A 125 1.29 -12.94 3.58
N GLY A 126 0.10 -12.91 2.98
CA GLY A 126 -0.47 -11.73 2.31
C GLY A 126 -0.61 -10.54 3.25
N ALA A 127 -1.13 -10.76 4.47
CA ALA A 127 -1.22 -9.72 5.49
C ALA A 127 0.16 -9.13 5.85
N SER A 128 1.21 -9.95 5.81
CA SER A 128 2.59 -9.52 6.06
C SER A 128 3.10 -8.53 5.02
N PHE A 129 2.78 -8.74 3.75
CA PHE A 129 3.15 -7.80 2.68
C PHE A 129 2.33 -6.52 2.73
N ILE A 130 1.08 -6.56 3.20
CA ILE A 130 0.24 -5.36 3.35
C ILE A 130 0.77 -4.44 4.44
N MET A 131 1.37 -5.01 5.50
CA MET A 131 2.03 -4.19 6.52
C MET A 131 3.11 -3.28 5.93
N PHE A 132 3.67 -3.59 4.75
CA PHE A 132 4.66 -2.73 4.08
C PHE A 132 4.11 -1.35 3.71
N GLU A 133 2.79 -1.18 3.64
CA GLU A 133 2.16 0.12 3.42
C GLU A 133 2.30 1.07 4.63
N ALA A 134 2.67 0.57 5.81
CA ALA A 134 2.89 1.40 7.00
C ALA A 134 3.99 2.46 6.76
N SER A 135 5.04 2.14 5.99
CA SER A 135 6.07 3.13 5.63
C SER A 135 5.58 4.14 4.59
N THR A 136 4.60 3.80 3.75
CA THR A 136 4.04 4.68 2.72
C THR A 136 3.40 5.92 3.34
N ILE A 137 2.82 5.79 4.53
CA ILE A 137 2.26 6.88 5.33
C ILE A 137 3.30 8.00 5.51
N PHE A 138 4.49 7.65 5.98
CA PHE A 138 5.55 8.63 6.25
C PHE A 138 6.27 9.10 4.97
N LEU A 139 6.26 8.28 3.92
CA LEU A 139 6.80 8.65 2.61
C LEU A 139 5.98 9.79 1.97
N ASN A 140 4.65 9.66 1.97
CA ASN A 140 3.74 10.67 1.45
C ASN A 140 3.80 11.96 2.27
N MET A 141 3.85 11.87 3.60
CA MET A 141 4.08 13.02 4.48
C MET A 141 5.38 13.75 4.16
N ASN A 142 6.47 13.00 3.93
CA ASN A 142 7.76 13.60 3.58
C ASN A 142 7.70 14.39 2.27
N TRP A 143 6.99 13.85 1.29
CA TRP A 143 6.79 14.48 -0.01
C TRP A 143 5.90 15.73 0.08
N TRP A 144 4.83 15.70 0.88
CA TRP A 144 4.00 16.88 1.09
C TRP A 144 4.77 18.02 1.76
N MET A 145 5.64 17.71 2.72
CA MET A 145 6.52 18.72 3.32
C MET A 145 7.46 19.35 2.29
N ASP A 146 7.97 18.58 1.32
CA ASP A 146 8.76 19.15 0.21
C ASP A 146 7.95 20.16 -0.61
N LYS A 147 6.66 19.86 -0.86
CA LYS A 147 5.77 20.71 -1.66
C LYS A 147 5.25 21.94 -0.93
N LEU A 148 5.14 21.88 0.39
CA LEU A 148 4.73 23.00 1.24
C LEU A 148 5.89 23.95 1.59
N GLY A 149 7.06 23.77 0.97
CA GLY A 149 8.25 24.58 1.22
C GLY A 149 8.88 24.33 2.59
N MET A 150 8.63 23.18 3.21
CA MET A 150 9.15 22.80 4.52
C MET A 150 10.44 21.95 4.43
N THR A 151 11.09 21.97 3.26
CA THR A 151 12.30 21.19 2.99
C THR A 151 13.43 21.59 3.95
N GLY A 152 14.03 20.62 4.63
CA GLY A 152 15.11 20.84 5.59
C GLY A 152 14.65 21.22 7.01
N SER A 153 13.33 21.31 7.26
CA SER A 153 12.80 21.59 8.60
C SER A 153 13.03 20.43 9.58
N ARG A 154 13.01 20.73 10.88
CA ARG A 154 13.11 19.71 11.94
C ARG A 154 11.94 18.70 11.89
N LEU A 155 10.74 19.15 11.53
CA LEU A 155 9.58 18.28 11.32
C LEU A 155 9.82 17.27 10.20
N GLN A 156 10.39 17.73 9.08
CA GLN A 156 10.75 16.84 7.99
C GLN A 156 11.83 15.83 8.38
N LEU A 157 12.81 16.25 9.19
CA LEU A 157 13.83 15.34 9.71
C LEU A 157 13.22 14.26 10.62
N TYR A 158 12.36 14.63 11.57
CA TYR A 158 11.69 13.66 12.45
C TYR A 158 10.87 12.65 11.64
N ASN A 159 10.06 13.12 10.70
CA ASN A 159 9.30 12.25 9.80
C ASN A 159 10.23 11.34 8.97
N ALA A 160 11.34 11.85 8.45
CA ALA A 160 12.31 11.06 7.71
C ALA A 160 12.97 9.98 8.57
N CYS A 161 13.28 10.27 9.84
CA CYS A 161 13.77 9.28 10.80
C CYS A 161 12.71 8.20 11.07
N THR A 162 11.45 8.58 11.30
CA THR A 162 10.35 7.62 11.49
C THR A 162 10.11 6.78 10.24
N LEU A 163 10.17 7.38 9.06
CA LEU A 163 10.10 6.67 7.77
C LEU A 163 11.21 5.61 7.67
N LEU A 164 12.47 5.98 7.91
CA LEU A 164 13.59 5.04 7.84
C LEU A 164 13.46 3.92 8.87
N PHE A 165 13.05 4.25 10.10
CA PHE A 165 12.83 3.27 11.16
C PHE A 165 11.74 2.26 10.78
N LEU A 166 10.55 2.73 10.39
CA LEU A 166 9.45 1.85 9.99
C LEU A 166 9.77 1.04 8.73
N TYR A 167 10.48 1.63 7.79
CA TYR A 167 10.91 0.92 6.58
C TYR A 167 11.87 -0.22 6.93
N LEU A 168 12.85 0.04 7.80
CA LEU A 168 13.77 -0.97 8.29
C LEU A 168 13.03 -2.09 9.02
N THR A 169 12.18 -1.75 9.99
CA THR A 169 11.51 -2.75 10.83
C THR A 169 10.49 -3.57 10.06
N VAL A 170 9.60 -2.92 9.30
CA VAL A 170 8.47 -3.60 8.66
C VAL A 170 8.86 -4.28 7.35
N ARG A 171 9.71 -3.66 6.52
CA ARG A 171 10.06 -4.22 5.19
C ARG A 171 11.33 -5.05 5.20
N LEU A 172 12.38 -4.61 5.89
CA LEU A 172 13.67 -5.31 5.85
C LEU A 172 13.80 -6.39 6.93
N ILE A 173 13.38 -6.12 8.16
CA ILE A 173 13.47 -7.12 9.25
C ILE A 173 12.27 -8.05 9.18
N PHE A 174 11.06 -7.54 9.42
CA PHE A 174 9.84 -8.34 9.42
C PHE A 174 9.54 -8.94 8.04
N GLY A 175 9.71 -8.17 6.97
CA GLY A 175 9.51 -8.67 5.61
C GLY A 175 10.42 -9.83 5.24
N VAL A 176 11.73 -9.76 5.52
CA VAL A 176 12.66 -10.86 5.25
C VAL A 176 12.38 -12.06 6.16
N TYR A 177 12.05 -11.83 7.43
CA TYR A 177 11.63 -12.89 8.35
C TYR A 177 10.41 -13.66 7.81
N MET A 178 9.37 -12.94 7.38
CA MET A 178 8.16 -13.55 6.82
C MET A 178 8.43 -14.24 5.49
N SER A 179 9.32 -13.71 4.66
CA SER A 179 9.75 -14.36 3.42
C SER A 179 10.49 -15.68 3.66
N TYR A 180 11.35 -15.75 4.68
CA TYR A 180 12.02 -16.98 5.06
C TYR A 180 11.00 -18.05 5.47
N HIS A 181 10.05 -17.69 6.33
CA HIS A 181 8.98 -18.59 6.75
C HIS A 181 8.10 -19.05 5.58
N LEU A 182 7.75 -18.14 4.67
CA LEU A 182 7.03 -18.48 3.45
C LEU A 182 7.79 -19.52 2.63
N PHE A 183 9.09 -19.36 2.45
CA PHE A 183 9.88 -20.29 1.65
C PHE A 183 10.05 -21.65 2.30
N ALA A 184 10.23 -21.68 3.63
CA ALA A 184 10.29 -22.91 4.41
C ALA A 184 8.95 -23.67 4.35
N ASP A 185 7.83 -22.98 4.55
CA ASP A 185 6.50 -23.59 4.48
C ASP A 185 6.20 -24.10 3.07
N LEU A 186 6.52 -23.32 2.03
CA LEU A 186 6.33 -23.75 0.63
C LEU A 186 7.12 -25.01 0.27
N ASP A 187 8.26 -25.26 0.93
CA ASP A 187 9.06 -26.46 0.73
C ASP A 187 8.56 -27.65 1.55
N ALA A 188 8.13 -27.41 2.79
CA ALA A 188 7.62 -28.46 3.69
C ALA A 188 6.20 -28.93 3.32
N ASN A 189 5.29 -27.98 3.09
CA ASN A 189 3.85 -28.21 3.00
C ASN A 189 3.25 -27.79 1.65
N GLY A 190 4.04 -27.20 0.75
CA GLY A 190 3.57 -26.69 -0.54
C GLY A 190 3.43 -27.74 -1.65
N SER A 191 3.57 -29.04 -1.38
CA SER A 191 3.48 -30.11 -2.40
C SER A 191 2.13 -30.12 -3.14
N SER A 192 1.05 -29.75 -2.45
CA SER A 192 -0.30 -29.64 -3.01
C SER A 192 -0.50 -28.43 -3.93
N MET A 193 0.42 -27.44 -3.91
CA MET A 193 0.35 -26.28 -4.79
C MET A 193 0.96 -26.59 -6.17
N PRO A 194 0.37 -26.09 -7.26
CA PRO A 194 1.00 -26.15 -8.58
C PRO A 194 2.42 -25.57 -8.54
N ILE A 195 3.39 -26.30 -9.09
CA ILE A 195 4.81 -25.92 -9.01
C ILE A 195 5.08 -24.54 -9.64
N ALA A 196 4.37 -24.20 -10.71
CA ALA A 196 4.44 -22.88 -11.33
C ALA A 196 4.08 -21.75 -10.34
N LEU A 197 3.07 -21.98 -9.50
CA LEU A 197 2.62 -20.99 -8.51
C LEU A 197 3.63 -20.84 -7.38
N ARG A 198 4.27 -21.92 -6.95
CA ARG A 198 5.36 -21.89 -5.95
C ARG A 198 6.53 -21.03 -6.44
N TYR A 199 6.99 -21.25 -7.68
CA TYR A 199 8.08 -20.46 -8.26
C TYR A 199 7.68 -19.00 -8.47
N PHE A 200 6.45 -18.74 -8.89
CA PHE A 200 5.92 -17.38 -9.02
C PHE A 200 6.03 -16.62 -7.70
N TYR A 201 5.54 -17.18 -6.60
CA TYR A 201 5.60 -16.53 -5.28
C TYR A 201 7.04 -16.31 -4.81
N ARG A 202 7.95 -17.26 -5.06
CA ARG A 202 9.37 -17.11 -4.74
C ARG A 202 10.04 -15.97 -5.49
N ILE A 203 9.86 -15.92 -6.81
CA ILE A 203 10.45 -14.88 -7.66
C ILE A 203 9.88 -13.52 -7.28
N ALA A 204 8.55 -13.39 -7.17
CA ALA A 204 7.90 -12.14 -6.81
C ALA A 204 8.38 -11.63 -5.44
N ASN A 205 8.46 -12.51 -4.45
CA ASN A 205 8.93 -12.17 -3.11
C ASN A 205 10.40 -11.72 -3.12
N TYR A 206 11.27 -12.46 -3.81
CA TYR A 206 12.68 -12.10 -3.93
C TYR A 206 12.87 -10.74 -4.62
N SER A 207 12.09 -10.45 -5.67
CA SER A 207 12.08 -9.14 -6.32
C SER A 207 11.65 -8.03 -5.37
N ILE A 208 10.62 -8.25 -4.54
CA ILE A 208 10.17 -7.27 -3.54
C ILE A 208 11.25 -7.01 -2.49
N ILE A 209 11.96 -8.05 -2.03
CA ILE A 209 13.06 -7.90 -1.08
C ILE A 209 14.18 -7.05 -1.69
N LEU A 210 14.68 -7.41 -2.87
CA LEU A 210 15.75 -6.68 -3.55
C LEU A 210 15.39 -5.22 -3.78
N LEU A 211 14.17 -4.98 -4.28
CA LEU A 211 13.66 -3.63 -4.48
C LEU A 211 13.56 -2.88 -3.16
N SER A 212 13.22 -3.56 -2.06
CA SER A 212 13.12 -2.94 -0.74
C SER A 212 14.48 -2.47 -0.23
N TYR A 213 15.53 -3.27 -0.38
CA TYR A 213 16.91 -2.86 -0.05
C TYR A 213 17.38 -1.68 -0.91
N TYR A 214 17.08 -1.71 -2.21
CA TYR A 214 17.43 -0.62 -3.12
C TYR A 214 16.77 0.70 -2.73
N TRP A 215 15.46 0.68 -2.45
CA TRP A 215 14.74 1.87 -1.97
C TRP A 215 15.25 2.37 -0.63
N PHE A 216 15.62 1.48 0.29
CA PHE A 216 16.22 1.86 1.58
C PHE A 216 17.52 2.64 1.39
N TYR A 217 18.40 2.15 0.51
CA TYR A 217 19.61 2.85 0.12
C TYR A 217 19.31 4.25 -0.44
N LEU A 218 18.34 4.36 -1.37
CA LEU A 218 17.94 5.65 -1.95
C LEU A 218 17.38 6.63 -0.91
N MET A 219 16.59 6.14 0.05
CA MET A 219 16.06 6.99 1.12
C MET A 219 17.17 7.53 2.01
N ILE A 220 18.14 6.69 2.40
CA ILE A 220 19.31 7.15 3.17
C ILE A 220 20.10 8.19 2.38
N ALA A 221 20.36 7.94 1.10
CA ALA A 221 21.07 8.89 0.24
C ALA A 221 20.32 10.22 0.12
N ALA A 222 18.99 10.19 -0.01
CA ALA A 222 18.14 11.37 -0.07
C ALA A 222 18.17 12.18 1.23
N VAL A 223 18.08 11.54 2.38
CA VAL A 223 18.16 12.20 3.70
C VAL A 223 19.54 12.81 3.89
N ARG A 224 20.63 12.07 3.61
CA ARG A 224 22.00 12.60 3.70
C ARG A 224 22.19 13.83 2.82
N LYS A 225 21.70 13.79 1.58
CA LYS A 225 21.81 14.93 0.65
C LYS A 225 21.07 16.17 1.16
N ARG A 226 19.91 16.01 1.81
CA ARG A 226 19.07 17.12 2.29
C ARG A 226 19.60 17.77 3.56
N PHE A 227 20.21 17.01 4.45
CA PHE A 227 20.62 17.46 5.78
C PHE A 227 22.14 17.53 5.98
N SER A 228 22.95 17.39 4.92
CA SER A 228 24.38 17.65 5.01
C SER A 228 24.63 19.16 5.14
N PRO A 229 25.45 19.61 6.13
CA PRO A 229 25.78 21.02 6.25
C PRO A 229 26.47 21.53 4.99
N SER A 230 26.06 22.72 4.49
CA SER A 230 26.72 23.33 3.33
C SER A 230 28.18 23.66 3.68
N LYS A 231 29.11 23.38 2.76
CA LYS A 231 30.56 23.65 2.92
C LYS A 231 30.92 25.15 2.79
N THR A 232 30.01 26.08 3.06
CA THR A 232 30.18 27.52 2.73
C THR A 232 30.49 28.39 3.95
N SER A 233 31.28 27.90 4.92
CA SER A 233 31.71 28.71 6.08
C SER A 233 33.20 28.61 6.44
N LYS A 234 34.05 28.10 5.54
CA LYS A 234 35.51 27.98 5.80
C LYS A 234 36.42 28.77 4.85
N ALA A 235 35.89 29.71 4.07
CA ALA A 235 36.69 30.51 3.12
C ALA A 235 36.72 32.02 3.42
N VAL A 236 36.21 32.48 4.57
CA VAL A 236 36.31 33.89 4.98
C VAL A 236 36.89 33.92 6.40
N LYS A 237 38.22 33.85 6.50
CA LYS A 237 39.08 34.32 7.61
C LYS A 237 40.52 33.87 7.35
N THR A 238 41.17 34.55 6.41
CA THR A 238 42.63 34.75 6.36
C THR A 238 42.85 35.94 5.44
N GLU A 239 42.66 37.13 6.00
CA GLU A 239 43.44 38.33 5.65
C GLU A 239 44.27 38.66 6.90
#